data_AF-A0A0F3RAA6-F1
#
_entry.id   AF-A0A0F3RAA6-F1
#
_cell.length_a   1.000
_cell.length_b   1.000
_cell.length_c   1.000
_cell.angle_alpha   90.00
_cell.angle_beta   90.00
_cell.angle_gamma   90.00
#
_symmetry.space_group_name_H-M   'P 1'
#
loop_
_entity.id
_entity.type
_entity.pdbx_description
1 polymer ?
#
loop_
_entity_poly.entity_id
_entity_poly.type
_entity_poly.pdbx_seq_one_letter_code
_entity_poly.pdbx_strand_id
1 'polypeptide(L)'
;MKNYKNFTAAISIFIIVMALVLGFQSYQKFTQDKHFEQIITDLNNLEFDPANEKIRKNFISEIQNIYATENPEIDKNIKYVWVLSARHSYTKIPINSDTQNIGAADKEDGYNRMRLGIEIAREVAAKKLDKQISSLTYEELKKYRPMILFNGGAYDNSLLKEALDKNIITDYPKESFYIFTLPENQTNTGRQFKTLYKEHQNSNIDLNNAEIAIVTHAYHFPRVNRYFDNKPNFDFFFIHNTKPIIFLVDRKFETMGVDNELKQELIKLPNYIEKGFISKK
;
A
#
# COMPACT_ATOMS: atom_id res chain seq x y z
N MET A 1 32.57 36.97 29.86
CA MET A 1 31.76 37.64 28.81
C MET A 1 31.79 36.99 27.42
N LYS A 2 32.90 36.39 26.93
CA LYS A 2 32.94 35.71 25.61
C LYS A 2 31.96 34.53 25.47
N ASN A 3 31.80 33.69 26.50
CA ASN A 3 30.90 32.52 26.45
C ASN A 3 29.40 32.88 26.40
N TYR A 4 29.01 34.03 26.95
CA TYR A 4 27.60 34.44 26.98
C TYR A 4 27.11 34.87 25.59
N LYS A 5 27.91 35.64 24.84
CA LYS A 5 27.61 36.03 23.45
C LYS A 5 27.50 34.83 22.51
N ASN A 6 28.37 33.82 22.68
CA ASN A 6 28.32 32.61 21.86
C ASN A 6 27.07 31.77 22.16
N PHE A 7 26.63 31.73 23.43
CA PHE A 7 25.41 31.06 23.84
C PHE A 7 24.15 31.76 23.31
N THR A 8 24.09 33.10 23.37
CA THR A 8 22.96 33.86 22.81
C THR A 8 22.89 33.71 21.29
N ALA A 9 24.04 33.75 20.60
CA ALA A 9 24.10 33.53 19.16
C ALA A 9 23.65 32.11 18.76
N ALA A 10 24.05 31.08 19.51
CA ALA A 10 23.63 29.71 19.28
C ALA A 10 22.11 29.53 19.45
N ILE A 11 21.51 30.15 20.48
CA ILE A 11 20.05 30.15 20.67
C ILE A 11 19.34 30.86 19.53
N SER A 12 19.82 32.03 19.09
CA SER A 12 19.22 32.74 17.97
C SER A 12 19.28 31.94 16.67
N ILE A 13 20.41 31.28 16.38
CA ILE A 13 20.54 30.38 15.22
C ILE A 13 19.54 29.23 15.33
N PHE A 14 19.41 28.61 16.50
CA PHE A 14 18.47 27.51 16.72
C PHE A 14 17.02 27.94 16.50
N ILE A 15 16.63 29.13 16.98
CA ILE A 15 15.29 29.69 16.76
C ILE A 15 15.03 29.97 15.28
N ILE A 16 16.00 30.54 14.55
CA ILE A 16 15.88 30.80 13.11
C ILE A 16 15.71 29.49 12.34
N VAL A 17 16.50 28.46 12.66
CA VAL A 17 16.40 27.14 12.03
C VAL A 17 15.03 26.51 12.31
N MET A 18 14.53 26.55 13.55
CA MET A 18 13.21 26.04 13.89
C MET A 18 12.09 26.79 13.15
N ALA A 19 12.16 28.12 13.07
CA ALA A 19 11.18 28.92 12.34
C ALA A 19 11.19 28.62 10.84
N LEU A 20 12.37 28.42 10.24
CA LEU A 20 12.51 28.01 8.83
C LEU A 20 11.95 26.61 8.60
N VAL A 21 12.23 25.65 9.49
CA VAL A 21 11.70 24.28 9.39
C VAL A 21 10.17 24.28 9.51
N LEU A 22 9.61 24.97 10.49
CA LEU A 22 8.15 25.06 10.67
C LEU A 22 7.49 25.80 9.51
N GLY A 23 8.10 26.87 9.02
CA GLY A 23 7.63 27.61 7.85
C GLY A 23 7.64 26.75 6.58
N PHE A 24 8.71 25.98 6.37
CA PHE A 24 8.83 25.05 5.25
C PHE A 24 7.81 23.91 5.34
N GLN A 25 7.62 23.30 6.51
CA GLN A 25 6.59 22.28 6.74
C GLN A 25 5.18 22.83 6.49
N SER A 26 4.90 24.05 6.94
CA SER A 26 3.60 24.71 6.72
C SER A 26 3.37 24.98 5.23
N TYR A 27 4.40 25.42 4.51
CA TYR A 27 4.33 25.64 3.07
C TYR A 27 4.10 24.33 2.31
N GLN A 28 4.84 23.26 2.64
CA GLN A 28 4.65 21.95 2.02
C GLN A 28 3.22 21.44 2.22
N LYS A 29 2.71 21.49 3.45
CA LYS A 29 1.34 21.10 3.76
C LYS A 29 0.33 21.92 2.96
N PHE A 30 0.50 23.25 2.88
CA PHE A 30 -0.38 24.10 2.08
C PHE A 30 -0.38 23.73 0.59
N THR A 31 0.79 23.48 0.01
CA THR A 31 0.89 23.08 -1.40
C THR A 31 0.23 21.72 -1.66
N GLN A 32 0.36 20.81 -0.71
CA GLN A 32 -0.22 19.48 -0.75
C GLN A 32 -1.75 19.51 -0.62
N ASP A 33 -2.29 20.28 0.33
CA ASP A 33 -3.73 20.48 0.49
C ASP A 33 -4.33 21.07 -0.79
N LYS A 34 -3.68 22.07 -1.39
CA LYS A 34 -4.11 22.68 -2.66
C LYS A 34 -4.08 21.70 -3.84
N HIS A 35 -3.05 20.85 -3.93
CA HIS A 35 -3.00 19.80 -4.96
C HIS A 35 -4.15 18.81 -4.80
N PHE A 36 -4.44 18.39 -3.56
CA PHE A 36 -5.55 17.51 -3.29
C PHE A 36 -6.92 18.13 -3.62
N GLU A 37 -7.14 19.41 -3.28
CA GLU A 37 -8.34 20.14 -3.68
C GLU A 37 -8.53 20.19 -5.20
N GLN A 38 -7.43 20.33 -5.96
CA GLN A 38 -7.47 20.26 -7.42
C GLN A 38 -7.88 18.87 -7.92
N ILE A 39 -7.33 17.79 -7.34
CA ILE A 39 -7.74 16.42 -7.66
C ILE A 39 -9.26 16.24 -7.46
N ILE A 40 -9.80 16.70 -6.33
CA ILE A 40 -11.23 16.59 -6.04
C ILE A 40 -12.05 17.42 -7.03
N THR A 41 -11.60 18.61 -7.39
CA THR A 41 -12.26 19.47 -8.38
C THR A 41 -12.31 18.78 -9.75
N ASP A 42 -11.18 18.21 -10.19
CA ASP A 42 -11.06 17.47 -11.44
C ASP A 42 -11.98 16.24 -11.48
N LEU A 43 -12.06 15.48 -10.38
CA LEU A 43 -12.95 14.32 -10.30
C LEU A 43 -14.44 14.71 -10.36
N ASN A 44 -14.82 15.85 -9.76
CA ASN A 44 -16.19 16.36 -9.84
C ASN A 44 -16.55 16.86 -11.25
N ASN A 45 -15.58 17.43 -11.97
CA ASN A 45 -15.76 17.96 -13.31
C ASN A 45 -15.55 16.93 -14.43
N LEU A 46 -15.13 15.70 -14.09
CA LEU A 46 -14.94 14.63 -15.05
C LEU A 46 -16.28 14.32 -15.75
N GLU A 47 -16.27 14.32 -17.09
CA GLU A 47 -17.39 13.85 -17.89
C GLU A 47 -17.68 12.39 -17.53
N PHE A 48 -18.87 12.15 -16.97
CA PHE A 48 -19.24 10.87 -16.39
C PHE A 48 -20.71 10.61 -16.66
N ASP A 49 -21.05 9.35 -16.93
CA ASP A 49 -22.42 8.94 -17.21
C ASP A 49 -23.34 9.31 -16.02
N PRO A 50 -24.39 10.13 -16.23
CA PRO A 50 -25.34 10.52 -15.19
C PRO A 50 -25.95 9.32 -14.43
N ALA A 51 -26.10 8.16 -15.09
CA ALA A 51 -26.61 6.95 -14.45
C ALA A 51 -25.67 6.45 -13.32
N ASN A 52 -24.39 6.80 -13.38
CA ASN A 52 -23.36 6.40 -12.44
C ASN A 52 -23.01 7.48 -11.40
N GLU A 53 -23.77 8.57 -11.32
CA GLU A 53 -23.46 9.71 -10.44
C GLU A 53 -23.25 9.32 -8.97
N LYS A 54 -24.03 8.35 -8.48
CA LYS A 54 -23.87 7.82 -7.11
C LYS A 54 -22.50 7.15 -6.91
N ILE A 55 -22.00 6.43 -7.91
CA ILE A 55 -20.68 5.78 -7.88
C ILE A 55 -19.58 6.86 -7.78
N ARG A 56 -19.70 7.95 -8.55
CA ARG A 56 -18.76 9.08 -8.49
C ARG A 56 -18.72 9.73 -7.10
N LYS A 57 -19.89 10.04 -6.53
CA LYS A 57 -19.98 10.64 -5.18
C LYS A 57 -19.38 9.74 -4.11
N ASN A 58 -19.65 8.44 -4.16
CA ASN A 58 -19.08 7.47 -3.23
C ASN A 58 -17.55 7.38 -3.37
N PHE A 59 -17.05 7.30 -4.61
CA PHE A 59 -15.61 7.28 -4.89
C PHE A 59 -14.90 8.52 -4.35
N ILE A 60 -15.42 9.72 -4.64
CA ILE A 60 -14.83 10.98 -4.15
C ILE A 60 -14.81 11.02 -2.62
N SER A 61 -15.91 10.61 -1.97
CA SER A 61 -15.98 10.52 -0.51
C SER A 61 -14.94 9.55 0.08
N GLU A 62 -14.73 8.39 -0.57
CA GLU A 62 -13.68 7.45 -0.18
C GLU A 62 -12.28 8.07 -0.29
N ILE A 63 -11.98 8.77 -1.39
CA ILE A 63 -10.69 9.45 -1.59
C ILE A 63 -10.47 10.55 -0.54
N GLN A 64 -11.50 11.34 -0.22
CA GLN A 64 -11.45 12.34 0.85
C GLN A 64 -11.21 11.71 2.23
N ASN A 65 -11.86 10.58 2.52
CA ASN A 65 -11.65 9.85 3.77
C ASN A 65 -10.23 9.29 3.87
N ILE A 66 -9.67 8.74 2.79
CA ILE A 66 -8.27 8.27 2.77
C ILE A 66 -7.31 9.41 3.11
N TYR A 67 -7.52 10.59 2.50
CA TYR A 67 -6.69 11.76 2.71
C TYR A 67 -6.72 12.25 4.17
N ALA A 68 -7.91 12.24 4.78
CA ALA A 68 -8.14 12.76 6.11
C ALA A 68 -7.75 11.79 7.25
N THR A 69 -7.57 10.51 6.95
CA THR A 69 -7.32 9.47 7.96
C THR A 69 -5.94 8.83 7.82
N GLU A 70 -5.49 8.16 8.88
CA GLU A 70 -4.24 7.41 8.92
C GLU A 70 -4.49 5.91 8.65
N ASN A 71 -3.40 5.16 8.49
CA ASN A 71 -3.49 3.70 8.52
C ASN A 71 -3.94 3.23 9.91
N PRO A 72 -4.64 2.08 9.99
CA PRO A 72 -5.01 1.49 11.28
C PRO A 72 -3.76 1.15 12.09
N GLU A 73 -3.91 1.01 13.41
CA GLU A 73 -2.83 0.53 14.27
C GLU A 73 -2.46 -0.93 13.91
N ILE A 74 -1.16 -1.24 13.93
CA ILE A 74 -0.64 -2.57 13.63
C ILE A 74 -0.84 -3.49 14.85
N ASP A 75 -1.65 -4.53 14.74
CA ASP A 75 -1.88 -5.51 15.80
C ASP A 75 -0.78 -6.60 15.82
N LYS A 76 -0.36 -7.04 17.01
CA LYS A 76 0.59 -8.15 17.18
C LYS A 76 0.07 -9.51 16.68
N ASN A 77 -1.24 -9.65 16.49
CA ASN A 77 -1.91 -10.88 16.08
C ASN A 77 -1.90 -11.10 14.56
N ILE A 78 -1.44 -10.12 13.78
CA ILE A 78 -1.26 -10.26 12.33
C ILE A 78 -0.37 -11.48 12.06
N LYS A 79 -0.94 -12.46 11.34
CA LYS A 79 -0.28 -13.71 10.95
C LYS A 79 0.37 -13.57 9.57
N TYR A 80 -0.26 -12.82 8.68
CA TYR A 80 0.19 -12.61 7.31
C TYR A 80 0.19 -11.13 6.94
N VAL A 81 1.19 -10.72 6.18
CA VAL A 81 1.21 -9.43 5.49
C VAL A 81 1.19 -9.69 4.00
N TRP A 82 0.05 -9.44 3.35
CA TRP A 82 -0.14 -9.63 1.93
C TRP A 82 0.06 -8.34 1.16
N VAL A 83 1.15 -8.28 0.40
CA VAL A 83 1.51 -7.13 -0.42
C VAL A 83 0.94 -7.35 -1.83
N LEU A 84 -0.07 -6.55 -2.21
CA LEU A 84 -0.66 -6.65 -3.55
C LEU A 84 0.32 -6.13 -4.60
N SER A 85 0.61 -6.95 -5.62
CA SER A 85 1.54 -6.54 -6.68
C SER A 85 1.06 -5.27 -7.39
N ALA A 86 2.02 -4.40 -7.72
CA ALA A 86 1.80 -3.27 -8.61
C ALA A 86 1.85 -3.74 -10.08
N ARG A 87 1.58 -2.82 -11.02
CA ARG A 87 1.77 -3.11 -12.46
C ARG A 87 3.23 -3.40 -12.81
N HIS A 88 4.20 -2.85 -12.05
CA HIS A 88 5.63 -3.00 -12.29
C HIS A 88 6.47 -3.04 -10.99
N SER A 89 7.68 -3.57 -11.11
CA SER A 89 8.39 -4.44 -10.17
C SER A 89 9.47 -3.80 -9.27
N TYR A 90 9.79 -4.52 -8.20
CA TYR A 90 10.62 -4.20 -7.02
C TYR A 90 12.03 -3.57 -7.23
N THR A 91 12.62 -3.58 -8.43
CA THR A 91 13.92 -2.95 -8.65
C THR A 91 13.73 -1.50 -9.11
N LYS A 92 14.42 -0.53 -8.49
CA LYS A 92 14.57 0.85 -9.00
C LYS A 92 15.28 0.93 -10.36
N ILE A 93 15.33 -0.16 -11.11
CA ILE A 93 15.88 -0.22 -12.46
C ILE A 93 14.75 0.26 -13.38
N PRO A 94 14.97 1.32 -14.19
CA PRO A 94 14.02 1.68 -15.23
C PRO A 94 13.77 0.43 -16.06
N ILE A 95 12.51 0.04 -16.24
CA ILE A 95 12.15 -0.86 -17.32
C ILE A 95 12.59 -0.14 -18.60
N ASN A 96 13.75 -0.50 -19.15
CA ASN A 96 14.10 -0.21 -20.51
C ASN A 96 13.24 -1.12 -21.38
N SER A 97 11.97 -0.74 -21.51
CA SER A 97 11.18 -1.13 -22.66
C SER A 97 10.81 0.18 -23.34
N ASP A 98 11.50 0.48 -24.43
CA ASP A 98 11.20 1.57 -25.37
C ASP A 98 9.79 1.49 -25.99
N THR A 99 8.90 0.67 -25.43
CA THR A 99 7.58 0.32 -25.97
C THR A 99 6.41 0.64 -25.04
N GLN A 100 6.64 1.25 -23.86
CA GLN A 100 5.53 1.72 -23.02
C GLN A 100 5.84 3.09 -22.43
N ASN A 101 4.99 4.07 -22.74
CA ASN A 101 4.95 5.40 -22.12
C ASN A 101 4.60 5.26 -20.63
N ILE A 102 5.55 4.81 -19.81
CA ILE A 102 5.35 4.58 -18.36
C ILE A 102 5.78 5.84 -17.62
N GLY A 103 4.86 6.47 -16.90
CA GLY A 103 5.13 7.62 -16.04
C GLY A 103 6.04 7.25 -14.87
N ALA A 104 6.74 8.23 -14.29
CA ALA A 104 7.60 8.02 -13.12
C ALA A 104 6.87 7.41 -11.90
N ALA A 105 5.56 7.63 -11.80
CA ALA A 105 4.65 7.14 -10.76
C ALA A 105 4.68 5.62 -10.56
N ASP A 106 4.70 4.88 -11.66
CA ASP A 106 4.55 3.41 -11.64
C ASP A 106 5.81 2.69 -11.14
N LYS A 107 6.96 3.37 -11.10
CA LYS A 107 8.25 2.78 -10.70
C LYS A 107 8.40 2.62 -9.18
N GLU A 108 7.68 3.41 -8.39
CA GLU A 108 7.84 3.42 -6.93
C GLU A 108 6.72 2.68 -6.18
N ASP A 109 5.56 2.47 -6.81
CA ASP A 109 4.38 1.85 -6.20
C ASP A 109 4.69 0.46 -5.60
N GLY A 110 5.30 -0.44 -6.40
CA GLY A 110 5.65 -1.79 -5.95
C GLY A 110 6.67 -1.81 -4.80
N TYR A 111 7.66 -0.91 -4.85
CA TYR A 111 8.66 -0.76 -3.79
C TYR A 111 8.03 -0.23 -2.50
N ASN A 112 7.23 0.85 -2.59
CA ASN A 112 6.61 1.49 -1.44
C ASN A 112 5.66 0.53 -0.72
N ARG A 113 4.85 -0.23 -1.46
CA ARG A 113 4.00 -1.28 -0.86
C ARG A 113 4.82 -2.36 -0.16
N MET A 114 5.93 -2.80 -0.75
CA MET A 114 6.78 -3.80 -0.13
C MET A 114 7.47 -3.27 1.13
N ARG A 115 7.95 -2.01 1.11
CA ARG A 115 8.53 -1.35 2.28
C ARG A 115 7.52 -1.25 3.43
N LEU A 116 6.30 -0.78 3.15
CA LEU A 116 5.23 -0.74 4.16
C LEU A 116 4.90 -2.15 4.67
N GLY A 117 4.88 -3.16 3.80
CA GLY A 117 4.68 -4.55 4.21
C GLY A 117 5.75 -5.07 5.17
N ILE A 118 7.03 -4.77 4.89
CA ILE A 118 8.15 -5.10 5.78
C ILE A 118 8.05 -4.34 7.11
N GLU A 119 7.71 -3.05 7.07
CA GLU A 119 7.54 -2.22 8.27
C GLU A 119 6.45 -2.76 9.19
N ILE A 120 5.27 -3.09 8.64
CA ILE A 120 4.19 -3.75 9.38
C ILE A 120 4.71 -5.05 9.99
N ALA A 121 5.38 -5.88 9.21
CA ALA A 121 5.84 -7.17 9.68
C ALA A 121 6.88 -7.08 10.82
N ARG A 122 7.77 -6.09 10.74
CA ARG A 122 8.74 -5.78 11.80
C ARG A 122 8.05 -5.24 13.05
N GLU A 123 7.06 -4.36 12.90
CA GLU A 123 6.30 -3.84 14.04
C GLU A 123 5.50 -4.95 14.74
N VAL A 124 4.90 -5.87 14.00
CA VAL A 124 4.23 -7.06 14.57
C VAL A 124 5.20 -7.88 15.42
N ALA A 125 6.40 -8.17 14.90
CA ALA A 125 7.42 -8.90 15.65
C ALA A 125 7.87 -8.13 16.90
N ALA A 126 8.04 -6.81 16.78
CA ALA A 126 8.38 -5.92 17.90
C ALA A 126 7.32 -5.98 19.00
N LYS A 127 6.03 -5.86 18.63
CA LYS A 127 4.90 -5.92 19.57
C LYS A 127 4.72 -7.30 20.21
N LYS A 128 5.02 -8.38 19.49
CA LYS A 128 5.02 -9.75 20.07
C LYS A 128 6.09 -9.94 21.14
N LEU A 129 7.21 -9.23 21.01
CA LEU A 129 8.37 -9.33 21.89
C LEU A 129 8.45 -8.21 22.94
N ASP A 130 7.52 -7.26 22.92
CA ASP A 130 7.56 -6.04 23.73
C ASP A 130 8.89 -5.29 23.57
N LYS A 131 9.29 -5.08 22.31
CA LYS A 131 10.57 -4.46 21.92
C LYS A 131 10.37 -3.28 20.99
N GLN A 132 11.40 -2.43 20.92
CA GLN A 132 11.52 -1.43 19.87
C GLN A 132 11.95 -2.08 18.55
N ILE A 133 11.42 -1.62 17.42
CA ILE A 133 11.75 -2.15 16.08
C ILE A 133 13.26 -2.13 15.80
N SER A 134 13.96 -1.09 16.28
CA SER A 134 15.41 -0.92 16.13
C SER A 134 16.25 -1.91 16.93
N SER A 135 15.65 -2.58 17.92
CA SER A 135 16.32 -3.57 18.79
C SER A 135 16.09 -5.02 18.36
N LEU A 136 15.28 -5.25 17.32
CA LEU A 136 15.01 -6.59 16.81
C LEU A 136 16.25 -7.17 16.13
N THR A 137 16.62 -8.37 16.57
CA THR A 137 17.65 -9.15 15.89
C THR A 137 17.06 -9.91 14.70
N TYR A 138 17.93 -10.32 13.77
CA TYR A 138 17.53 -11.12 12.61
C TYR A 138 16.88 -12.46 13.02
N GLU A 139 17.43 -13.15 14.03
CA GLU A 139 16.89 -14.43 14.52
C GLU A 139 15.55 -14.28 15.22
N GLU A 140 15.31 -13.17 15.91
CA GLU A 140 14.00 -12.85 16.48
C GLU A 140 12.96 -12.57 15.41
N LEU A 141 13.34 -11.80 14.38
CA LEU A 141 12.49 -11.66 13.19
C LEU A 141 12.17 -13.05 12.65
N LYS A 142 13.16 -13.94 12.49
CA LYS A 142 12.88 -15.29 11.97
C LYS A 142 11.80 -16.06 12.72
N LYS A 143 11.81 -15.94 14.04
CA LYS A 143 10.95 -16.73 14.91
C LYS A 143 9.55 -16.13 15.11
N TYR A 144 9.42 -14.80 15.19
CA TYR A 144 8.18 -14.16 15.65
C TYR A 144 7.45 -13.35 14.59
N ARG A 145 8.06 -13.17 13.42
CA ARG A 145 7.47 -12.44 12.30
C ARG A 145 6.17 -13.04 11.75
N PRO A 146 5.30 -12.22 11.12
CA PRO A 146 4.31 -12.73 10.16
C PRO A 146 4.98 -13.17 8.85
N MET A 147 4.33 -14.03 8.07
CA MET A 147 4.80 -14.34 6.71
C MET A 147 4.36 -13.24 5.75
N ILE A 148 5.26 -12.74 4.89
CA ILE A 148 4.92 -11.83 3.81
C ILE A 148 4.45 -12.67 2.62
N LEU A 149 3.21 -12.42 2.18
CA LEU A 149 2.61 -13.06 1.01
C LEU A 149 2.77 -12.12 -0.20
N PHE A 150 3.18 -12.67 -1.34
CA PHE A 150 3.27 -11.93 -2.60
C PHE A 150 2.85 -12.80 -3.79
N ASN A 151 1.99 -12.27 -4.66
CA ASN A 151 1.51 -12.97 -5.85
C ASN A 151 1.32 -12.02 -7.04
N GLY A 152 2.43 -11.57 -7.61
CA GLY A 152 2.45 -10.84 -8.88
C GLY A 152 2.46 -11.76 -10.10
N GLY A 153 2.64 -11.15 -11.27
CA GLY A 153 2.92 -11.89 -12.50
C GLY A 153 4.28 -12.61 -12.43
N ALA A 154 4.55 -13.48 -13.40
CA ALA A 154 5.83 -14.22 -13.45
C ALA A 154 7.05 -13.28 -13.40
N TYR A 155 6.97 -12.14 -14.10
CA TYR A 155 8.00 -11.10 -14.12
C TYR A 155 8.19 -10.41 -12.76
N ASP A 156 7.09 -9.97 -12.12
CA ASP A 156 7.18 -9.31 -10.81
C ASP A 156 7.72 -10.26 -9.74
N ASN A 157 7.24 -11.52 -9.76
CA ASN A 157 7.70 -12.56 -8.88
C ASN A 157 9.20 -12.86 -9.10
N SER A 158 9.69 -12.89 -10.35
CA SER A 158 11.11 -13.10 -10.61
C SER A 158 11.97 -11.96 -10.06
N LEU A 159 11.49 -10.71 -10.14
CA LEU A 159 12.25 -9.56 -9.66
C LEU A 159 12.31 -9.46 -8.15
N LEU A 160 11.22 -9.82 -7.45
CA LEU A 160 11.28 -9.95 -5.99
C LEU A 160 12.23 -11.08 -5.56
N LYS A 161 12.20 -12.23 -6.25
CA LYS A 161 13.13 -13.34 -5.96
C LYS A 161 14.58 -12.91 -6.16
N GLU A 162 14.89 -12.28 -7.29
CA GLU A 162 16.23 -11.77 -7.59
C GLU A 162 16.71 -10.80 -6.49
N ALA A 163 15.84 -9.90 -6.03
CA ALA A 163 16.19 -8.98 -4.96
C ALA A 163 16.44 -9.66 -3.60
N LEU A 164 15.68 -10.70 -3.28
CA LEU A 164 15.89 -11.50 -2.08
C LEU A 164 17.21 -12.28 -2.17
N ASP A 165 17.51 -12.84 -3.34
CA ASP A 165 18.75 -13.61 -3.58
C ASP A 165 20.00 -12.71 -3.57
N LYS A 166 19.87 -11.48 -4.08
CA LYS A 166 20.93 -10.46 -4.05
C LYS A 166 21.04 -9.71 -2.73
N ASN A 167 20.24 -10.07 -1.71
CA ASN A 167 20.17 -9.37 -0.42
C ASN A 167 19.94 -7.86 -0.57
N ILE A 168 19.07 -7.44 -1.50
CA ILE A 168 18.63 -6.04 -1.60
C ILE A 168 17.70 -5.72 -0.42
N ILE A 169 16.85 -6.68 -0.03
CA ILE A 169 16.10 -6.64 1.23
C ILE A 169 16.97 -7.25 2.32
N THR A 170 17.55 -6.41 3.17
CA THR A 170 18.44 -6.85 4.27
C THR A 170 17.77 -6.78 5.63
N ASP A 171 16.73 -5.96 5.78
CA ASP A 171 16.09 -5.67 7.06
C ASP A 171 14.90 -6.60 7.37
N TYR A 172 14.73 -7.66 6.58
CA TYR A 172 13.74 -8.70 6.82
C TYR A 172 14.21 -10.04 6.25
N PRO A 173 14.01 -11.19 6.94
CA PRO A 173 14.59 -12.44 6.48
C PRO A 173 13.95 -12.95 5.19
N LYS A 174 14.73 -13.49 4.26
CA LYS A 174 14.24 -13.88 2.93
C LYS A 174 13.29 -15.08 2.95
N GLU A 175 13.47 -16.00 3.90
CA GLU A 175 12.60 -17.15 4.11
C GLU A 175 11.26 -16.79 4.79
N SER A 176 11.04 -15.51 5.04
CA SER A 176 9.76 -14.94 5.48
C SER A 176 8.84 -14.53 4.34
N PHE A 177 9.27 -14.75 3.09
CA PHE A 177 8.50 -14.42 1.91
C PHE A 177 7.93 -15.69 1.29
N TYR A 178 6.61 -15.74 1.18
CA TYR A 178 5.90 -16.74 0.43
C TYR A 178 5.44 -16.13 -0.90
N ILE A 179 6.19 -16.43 -1.97
CA ILE A 179 5.93 -15.95 -3.32
C ILE A 179 5.26 -17.07 -4.12
N PHE A 180 4.00 -16.86 -4.50
CA PHE A 180 3.21 -17.85 -5.23
C PHE A 180 2.75 -17.31 -6.58
N THR A 181 2.74 -18.20 -7.56
CA THR A 181 2.62 -17.80 -8.98
C THR A 181 1.17 -17.63 -9.39
N LEU A 182 0.85 -16.49 -10.01
CA LEU A 182 -0.38 -16.34 -10.77
C LEU A 182 -0.29 -17.15 -12.07
N PRO A 183 -1.34 -17.89 -12.47
CA PRO A 183 -1.37 -18.54 -13.78
C PRO A 183 -1.11 -17.53 -14.91
N GLU A 184 -0.37 -17.94 -15.94
CA GLU A 184 -0.09 -17.09 -17.10
C GLU A 184 -1.41 -16.59 -17.71
N ASN A 185 -1.44 -15.29 -18.06
CA ASN A 185 -2.62 -14.53 -18.53
C ASN A 185 -3.67 -14.16 -17.45
N GLN A 186 -3.35 -14.26 -16.15
CA GLN A 186 -4.28 -13.96 -15.05
C GLN A 186 -3.74 -12.93 -14.04
N THR A 187 -3.12 -11.85 -14.52
CA THR A 187 -2.52 -10.77 -13.69
C THR A 187 -3.51 -9.66 -13.32
N ASN A 188 -4.60 -9.99 -12.62
CA ASN A 188 -5.52 -8.98 -12.07
C ASN A 188 -5.89 -9.25 -10.61
N THR A 189 -6.34 -8.21 -9.90
CA THR A 189 -6.64 -8.28 -8.47
C THR A 189 -7.62 -9.40 -8.14
N GLY A 190 -8.71 -9.57 -8.88
CA GLY A 190 -9.67 -10.66 -8.63
C GLY A 190 -9.05 -12.06 -8.73
N ARG A 191 -8.02 -12.25 -9.58
CA ARG A 191 -7.27 -13.51 -9.68
C ARG A 191 -6.27 -13.68 -8.55
N GLN A 192 -5.68 -12.60 -8.04
CA GLN A 192 -4.84 -12.64 -6.84
C GLN A 192 -5.59 -13.22 -5.63
N PHE A 193 -6.83 -12.80 -5.40
CA PHE A 193 -7.69 -13.37 -4.36
C PHE A 193 -7.98 -14.87 -4.61
N LYS A 194 -8.35 -15.25 -5.83
CA LYS A 194 -8.61 -16.66 -6.15
C LYS A 194 -7.39 -17.56 -5.92
N THR A 195 -6.19 -17.08 -6.25
CA THR A 195 -4.97 -17.84 -6.00
C THR A 195 -4.70 -17.95 -4.51
N LEU A 196 -4.89 -16.88 -3.72
CA LEU A 196 -4.80 -16.94 -2.27
C LEU A 196 -5.72 -18.04 -1.67
N TYR A 197 -6.95 -18.15 -2.18
CA TYR A 197 -7.89 -19.18 -1.72
C TYR A 197 -7.42 -20.59 -2.04
N LYS A 198 -6.81 -20.79 -3.21
CA LYS A 198 -6.21 -22.09 -3.57
C LYS A 198 -5.02 -22.44 -2.69
N GLU A 199 -4.15 -21.46 -2.40
CA GLU A 199 -3.04 -21.68 -1.46
C GLU A 199 -3.56 -22.08 -0.08
N HIS A 200 -4.69 -21.51 0.34
CA HIS A 200 -5.34 -21.90 1.58
C HIS A 200 -5.88 -23.34 1.53
N GLN A 201 -6.62 -23.68 0.48
CA GLN A 201 -7.17 -25.03 0.28
C GLN A 201 -6.09 -26.11 0.19
N ASN A 202 -4.95 -25.78 -0.40
CA ASN A 202 -3.78 -26.65 -0.51
C ASN A 202 -2.96 -26.73 0.78
N SER A 203 -3.39 -26.05 1.86
CA SER A 203 -2.69 -25.99 3.15
C SER A 203 -1.28 -25.36 3.08
N ASN A 204 -0.98 -24.61 2.01
CA ASN A 204 0.28 -23.87 1.90
C ASN A 204 0.26 -22.61 2.77
N ILE A 205 -0.92 -22.02 2.95
CA ILE A 205 -1.19 -20.96 3.92
C ILE A 205 -2.42 -21.33 4.74
N ASP A 206 -2.48 -20.92 6.00
CA ASP A 206 -3.62 -21.20 6.87
C ASP A 206 -4.29 -19.91 7.29
N LEU A 207 -5.35 -19.55 6.59
CA LEU A 207 -6.12 -18.33 6.86
C LEU A 207 -7.16 -18.52 7.97
N ASN A 208 -7.36 -19.72 8.52
CA ASN A 208 -8.32 -19.93 9.59
C ASN A 208 -7.95 -19.10 10.83
N ASN A 209 -8.91 -18.30 11.30
CA ASN A 209 -8.76 -17.40 12.46
C ASN A 209 -7.54 -16.46 12.34
N ALA A 210 -7.15 -16.11 11.10
CA ALA A 210 -5.98 -15.29 10.86
C ALA A 210 -6.33 -13.81 10.74
N GLU A 211 -5.53 -12.94 11.34
CA GLU A 211 -5.46 -11.53 10.94
C GLU A 211 -4.48 -11.39 9.78
N ILE A 212 -4.92 -10.75 8.69
CA ILE A 212 -4.13 -10.53 7.48
C ILE A 212 -4.07 -9.03 7.18
N ALA A 213 -2.86 -8.46 7.23
CA ALA A 213 -2.62 -7.11 6.76
C ALA A 213 -2.51 -7.12 5.24
N ILE A 214 -3.20 -6.22 4.56
CA ILE A 214 -3.26 -6.15 3.10
C ILE A 214 -2.73 -4.79 2.67
N VAL A 215 -1.62 -4.79 1.94
CA VAL A 215 -0.93 -3.56 1.54
C VAL A 215 -1.26 -3.23 0.09
N THR A 216 -1.81 -2.04 -0.12
CA THR A 216 -2.12 -1.51 -1.46
C THR A 216 -1.89 0.00 -1.54
N HIS A 217 -2.10 0.58 -2.71
CA HIS A 217 -1.98 2.01 -2.93
C HIS A 217 -3.31 2.73 -2.69
N ALA A 218 -3.26 3.96 -2.19
CA ALA A 218 -4.44 4.76 -1.88
C ALA A 218 -5.45 4.88 -3.03
N TYR A 219 -5.01 5.18 -4.26
CA TYR A 219 -5.90 5.28 -5.42
C TYR A 219 -6.51 3.94 -5.88
N HIS A 220 -5.92 2.79 -5.51
CA HIS A 220 -6.51 1.47 -5.78
C HIS A 220 -7.48 1.01 -4.69
N PHE A 221 -7.44 1.63 -3.51
CA PHE A 221 -8.26 1.24 -2.37
C PHE A 221 -9.75 1.15 -2.68
N PRO A 222 -10.39 2.11 -3.39
CA PRO A 222 -11.82 2.01 -3.72
C PRO A 222 -12.20 0.68 -4.37
N ARG A 223 -11.38 0.18 -5.30
CA ARG A 223 -11.61 -1.12 -5.95
C ARG A 223 -11.28 -2.29 -5.03
N VAL A 224 -10.14 -2.23 -4.34
CA VAL A 224 -9.67 -3.30 -3.44
C VAL A 224 -10.65 -3.53 -2.29
N ASN A 225 -11.15 -2.46 -1.67
CA ASN A 225 -12.11 -2.54 -0.58
C ASN A 225 -13.41 -3.25 -1.02
N ARG A 226 -13.92 -2.92 -2.20
CA ARG A 226 -15.13 -3.56 -2.76
C ARG A 226 -14.95 -5.03 -3.14
N TYR A 227 -13.71 -5.53 -3.28
CA TYR A 227 -13.49 -6.96 -3.44
C TYR A 227 -13.86 -7.74 -2.18
N PHE A 228 -13.64 -7.20 -0.98
CA PHE A 228 -13.99 -7.89 0.28
C PHE A 228 -15.49 -7.98 0.52
N ASP A 229 -16.25 -7.04 -0.05
CA ASP A 229 -17.72 -7.03 0.03
C ASP A 229 -18.39 -7.82 -1.11
N ASN A 230 -17.62 -8.35 -2.07
CA ASN A 230 -18.17 -9.16 -3.16
C ASN A 230 -18.32 -10.63 -2.72
N LYS A 231 -19.43 -11.26 -3.10
CA LYS A 231 -19.94 -12.47 -2.46
C LYS A 231 -19.03 -13.70 -2.48
N PRO A 232 -18.16 -14.03 -3.46
CA PRO A 232 -17.25 -15.16 -3.23
C PRO A 232 -16.16 -14.82 -2.20
N ASN A 233 -15.75 -13.55 -2.13
CA ASN A 233 -14.65 -13.14 -1.27
C ASN A 233 -15.12 -12.90 0.16
N PHE A 234 -16.25 -12.20 0.34
CA PHE A 234 -16.86 -12.01 1.65
C PHE A 234 -17.09 -13.35 2.34
N ASP A 235 -17.73 -14.29 1.63
CA ASP A 235 -18.01 -15.63 2.15
C ASP A 235 -16.72 -16.36 2.53
N PHE A 236 -15.65 -16.23 1.74
CA PHE A 236 -14.35 -16.83 2.08
C PHE A 236 -13.79 -16.28 3.40
N PHE A 237 -13.66 -14.94 3.55
CA PHE A 237 -13.09 -14.38 4.77
C PHE A 237 -13.98 -14.67 5.99
N PHE A 238 -15.31 -14.64 5.82
CA PHE A 238 -16.27 -14.95 6.87
C PHE A 238 -16.21 -16.41 7.34
N ILE A 239 -16.25 -17.38 6.41
CA ILE A 239 -16.26 -18.82 6.74
C ILE A 239 -14.99 -19.23 7.50
N HIS A 240 -13.85 -18.64 7.15
CA HIS A 240 -12.57 -18.97 7.78
C HIS A 240 -12.26 -18.08 9.00
N ASN A 241 -13.17 -17.18 9.38
CA ASN A 241 -12.96 -16.19 10.43
C ASN A 241 -11.65 -15.39 10.22
N THR A 242 -11.34 -15.06 8.97
CA THR A 242 -10.15 -14.31 8.57
C THR A 242 -10.47 -12.82 8.63
N LYS A 243 -9.67 -12.04 9.36
CA LYS A 243 -9.85 -10.60 9.51
C LYS A 243 -8.88 -9.82 8.61
N PRO A 244 -9.33 -9.28 7.46
CA PRO A 244 -8.50 -8.42 6.62
C PRO A 244 -8.39 -7.01 7.22
N ILE A 245 -7.17 -6.47 7.24
CA ILE A 245 -6.85 -5.10 7.68
C ILE A 245 -6.09 -4.42 6.55
N ILE A 246 -6.62 -3.33 5.99
CA ILE A 246 -6.03 -2.69 4.81
C ILE A 246 -5.11 -1.55 5.22
N PHE A 247 -3.89 -1.57 4.67
CA PHE A 247 -2.87 -0.54 4.82
C PHE A 247 -2.55 0.10 3.47
N LEU A 248 -2.45 1.42 3.46
CA LEU A 248 -2.33 2.24 2.26
C LEU A 248 -0.99 2.97 2.21
N VAL A 249 -0.34 2.93 1.05
CA VAL A 249 0.74 3.85 0.69
C VAL A 249 0.19 5.08 -0.04
N ASP A 250 0.92 6.20 0.02
CA ASP A 250 0.60 7.48 -0.64
C ASP A 250 -0.85 7.95 -0.41
N ARG A 251 -1.27 7.93 0.85
CA ARG A 251 -2.60 8.43 1.28
C ARG A 251 -2.80 9.92 1.02
N LYS A 252 -1.72 10.61 0.69
CA LYS A 252 -1.64 12.04 0.45
C LYS A 252 -1.66 12.42 -1.02
N PHE A 253 -1.63 11.43 -1.92
CA PHE A 253 -1.71 11.61 -3.36
C PHE A 253 -0.65 12.61 -3.86
N GLU A 254 0.58 12.42 -3.39
CA GLU A 254 1.73 13.27 -3.75
C GLU A 254 2.44 12.78 -5.01
N THR A 255 2.20 11.52 -5.39
CA THR A 255 2.82 10.92 -6.57
C THR A 255 2.34 11.61 -7.85
N MET A 256 3.28 12.00 -8.72
CA MET A 256 2.97 12.55 -10.04
C MET A 256 2.05 11.61 -10.83
N GLY A 257 1.01 12.13 -11.50
CA GLY A 257 0.10 11.31 -12.32
C GLY A 257 -0.99 10.56 -11.55
N VAL A 258 -1.06 10.73 -10.23
CA VAL A 258 -2.12 10.16 -9.38
C VAL A 258 -3.52 10.63 -9.77
N ASP A 259 -3.63 11.85 -10.30
CA ASP A 259 -4.87 12.43 -10.81
C ASP A 259 -5.44 11.59 -11.97
N ASN A 260 -4.57 11.17 -12.90
CA ASN A 260 -4.95 10.32 -14.02
C ASN A 260 -5.33 8.91 -13.56
N GLU A 261 -4.59 8.32 -12.61
CA GLU A 261 -4.95 7.00 -12.06
C GLU A 261 -6.31 7.04 -11.34
N LEU A 262 -6.58 8.08 -10.56
CA LEU A 262 -7.90 8.26 -9.91
C LEU A 262 -9.03 8.42 -10.92
N LYS A 263 -8.83 9.22 -11.97
CA LYS A 263 -9.79 9.37 -13.08
C LYS A 263 -10.05 8.02 -13.77
N GLN A 264 -8.99 7.28 -14.06
CA GLN A 264 -9.09 5.96 -14.71
C GLN A 264 -9.78 4.91 -13.82
N GLU A 265 -9.50 4.91 -12.52
CA GLU A 265 -10.19 4.02 -11.57
C GLU A 265 -11.69 4.36 -11.49
N LEU A 266 -12.05 5.65 -11.42
CA LEU A 266 -13.44 6.09 -11.44
C LEU A 266 -14.16 5.66 -12.73
N ILE A 267 -13.54 5.82 -13.90
CA ILE A 267 -14.10 5.42 -15.21
C ILE A 267 -14.34 3.90 -15.28
N LYS A 268 -13.45 3.09 -14.69
CA LYS A 268 -13.55 1.62 -14.75
C LYS A 268 -14.55 1.05 -13.73
N LEU A 269 -14.82 1.78 -12.65
CA LEU A 269 -15.59 1.29 -11.51
C LEU A 269 -17.01 0.80 -11.89
N PRO A 270 -17.80 1.54 -12.69
CA PRO A 270 -19.13 1.07 -13.11
C PRO A 270 -19.08 -0.26 -13.85
N ASN A 271 -18.14 -0.42 -14.79
CA ASN A 271 -17.96 -1.64 -15.58
C ASN A 271 -17.58 -2.85 -14.71
N TYR A 272 -16.78 -2.65 -13.65
CA TYR A 272 -16.47 -3.72 -12.71
C TYR A 272 -17.67 -4.12 -11.85
N ILE A 273 -18.51 -3.17 -11.47
CA ILE A 273 -19.75 -3.41 -10.72
C ILE A 273 -20.75 -4.15 -11.61
N GLU A 274 -20.96 -3.68 -12.84
CA GLU A 274 -21.87 -4.30 -13.83
C GLU A 274 -21.49 -5.74 -14.13
N LYS A 275 -20.19 -6.02 -14.27
CA LYS A 275 -19.67 -7.39 -14.47
C LYS A 275 -19.67 -8.26 -13.21
N GLY A 276 -20.10 -7.71 -12.07
CA GLY A 276 -20.12 -8.43 -10.79
C GLY A 276 -18.73 -8.77 -10.23
N PHE A 277 -17.68 -8.08 -10.67
CA PHE A 277 -16.32 -8.33 -10.19
C PHE A 277 -16.08 -7.75 -8.79
N ILE A 278 -16.79 -6.67 -8.46
CA ILE A 278 -16.71 -5.97 -7.17
C ILE A 278 -18.12 -5.54 -6.72
N SER A 279 -18.29 -5.24 -5.44
CA SER A 279 -19.59 -4.80 -4.90
C SER A 279 -19.98 -3.38 -5.33
N LYS A 280 -21.28 -3.07 -5.31
CA LYS A 280 -21.84 -1.75 -5.68
C LYS A 280 -21.66 -0.65 -4.61
N LYS A 281 -21.06 -0.96 -3.45
CA LYS A 281 -21.03 -0.10 -2.26
C LYS A 281 -20.89 1.40 -2.58
#